data_AF-A0A2M6W947-F1
#
_entry.id   AF-A0A2M6W947-F1
#
_cell.length_a   1.000
_cell.length_b   1.000
_cell.length_c   1.000
_cell.angle_alpha   90.00
_cell.angle_beta   90.00
_cell.angle_gamma   90.00
#
_symmetry.space_group_name_H-M   'P 1'
#
loop_
_entity.id
_entity.type
_entity.pdbx_description
1 polymer ?
#
loop_
_entity_poly.entity_id
_entity_poly.type
_entity_poly.pdbx_seq_one_letter_code
_entity_poly.pdbx_strand_id
1 'polypeptide(L)'
;MKNTQIIKKLLSSMDNDQKSLTKKEEDRLLVIEKNKIFLKKVINKIGWPTIDKIGEEASKAAWLIAQHSDHDIIFQKKCLKLMKESIKNTNPVLIAYLEDRILVKESGKQKYGTQFYLEKGKWRPYPIRFIKTLDKRRESLGMSTFNEYLKIMNKKHK
;
A
#
# COMPACT_ATOMS: atom_id res chain seq x y z
N MET A 1 14.03 -17.75 -15.44
CA MET A 1 12.78 -18.09 -16.14
C MET A 1 11.52 -18.00 -15.26
N LYS A 2 11.42 -18.67 -14.09
CA LYS A 2 10.17 -18.68 -13.27
C LYS A 2 9.76 -17.31 -12.69
N ASN A 3 10.71 -16.49 -12.23
CA ASN A 3 10.41 -15.16 -11.69
C ASN A 3 10.03 -14.15 -12.77
N THR A 4 10.54 -14.31 -14.00
CA THR A 4 10.23 -13.44 -15.14
C THR A 4 8.73 -13.40 -15.44
N GLN A 5 8.04 -14.56 -15.36
CA GLN A 5 6.59 -14.59 -15.56
C GLN A 5 5.82 -13.95 -14.40
N ILE A 6 6.30 -14.11 -13.16
CA ILE A 6 5.73 -13.47 -11.98
C ILE A 6 5.85 -11.94 -12.10
N ILE A 7 7.04 -11.44 -12.46
CA ILE A 7 7.32 -10.02 -12.68
C ILE A 7 6.35 -9.44 -13.71
N LYS A 8 6.31 -10.02 -14.92
CA LYS A 8 5.42 -9.56 -16.00
C LYS A 8 3.95 -9.51 -15.54
N LYS A 9 3.51 -10.53 -14.81
CA LYS A 9 2.13 -10.61 -14.34
C LYS A 9 1.82 -9.62 -13.22
N LEU A 10 2.74 -9.37 -12.28
CA LEU A 10 2.60 -8.35 -11.25
C LEU A 10 2.46 -6.95 -11.86
N LEU A 11 3.33 -6.61 -12.81
CA LEU A 11 3.28 -5.32 -13.51
C LEU A 11 1.97 -5.16 -14.28
N SER A 12 1.55 -6.17 -15.05
CA SER A 12 0.26 -6.15 -15.75
C SER A 12 -0.94 -6.06 -14.79
N SER A 13 -0.88 -6.74 -13.65
CA SER A 13 -1.91 -6.65 -12.60
C SER A 13 -2.01 -5.25 -12.01
N MET A 14 -0.88 -4.58 -11.76
CA MET A 14 -0.82 -3.19 -11.33
C MET A 14 -1.41 -2.24 -12.38
N ASP A 15 -1.07 -2.41 -13.65
CA ASP A 15 -1.62 -1.57 -14.73
C ASP A 15 -3.14 -1.71 -14.85
N ASN A 16 -3.65 -2.94 -14.77
CA ASN A 16 -5.08 -3.21 -14.82
C ASN A 16 -5.82 -2.62 -13.62
N ASP A 17 -5.21 -2.68 -12.44
CA ASP A 17 -5.73 -2.09 -11.21
C ASP A 17 -5.87 -0.56 -11.35
N GLN A 18 -4.81 0.12 -11.79
CA GLN A 18 -4.83 1.57 -12.02
C GLN A 18 -5.86 1.98 -13.08
N LYS A 19 -5.97 1.24 -14.18
CA LYS A 19 -6.99 1.46 -15.22
C LYS A 19 -8.42 1.22 -14.72
N SER A 20 -8.60 0.44 -13.65
CA SER A 20 -9.93 0.17 -13.09
C SER A 20 -10.44 1.30 -12.19
N LEU A 21 -9.60 2.26 -11.80
CA LEU A 21 -9.99 3.40 -10.95
C LEU A 21 -11.05 4.31 -11.61
N THR A 22 -11.15 4.31 -12.93
CA THR A 22 -12.14 5.09 -13.69
C THR A 22 -13.38 4.28 -14.05
N LYS A 23 -13.43 3.01 -13.69
CA LYS A 23 -14.54 2.10 -13.99
C LYS A 23 -15.58 2.10 -12.88
N LYS A 24 -16.70 1.41 -13.12
CA LYS A 24 -17.69 1.13 -12.10
C LYS A 24 -17.05 0.32 -10.96
N GLU A 25 -17.54 0.53 -9.74
CA GLU A 25 -17.00 -0.11 -8.54
C GLU A 25 -17.00 -1.64 -8.63
N GLU A 26 -18.06 -2.24 -9.20
CA GLU A 26 -18.16 -3.69 -9.40
C GLU A 26 -17.02 -4.25 -10.27
N ASP A 27 -16.71 -3.58 -11.38
CA ASP A 27 -15.61 -3.98 -12.27
C ASP A 27 -14.25 -3.87 -11.57
N ARG A 28 -14.09 -2.81 -10.76
CA ARG A 28 -12.88 -2.59 -9.96
C ARG A 28 -12.70 -3.68 -8.91
N LEU A 29 -13.77 -4.06 -8.20
CA LEU A 29 -13.74 -5.13 -7.22
C LEU A 29 -13.34 -6.48 -7.85
N LEU A 30 -13.83 -6.77 -9.06
CA LEU A 30 -13.41 -7.97 -9.80
C LEU A 30 -11.91 -7.97 -10.13
N VAL A 31 -11.34 -6.80 -10.48
CA VAL A 31 -9.90 -6.66 -10.73
C VAL A 31 -9.09 -6.86 -9.45
N ILE A 32 -9.51 -6.23 -8.34
CA ILE A 32 -8.88 -6.36 -7.03
C ILE A 32 -8.88 -7.82 -6.57
N GLU A 33 -10.01 -8.52 -6.68
CA GLU A 33 -10.12 -9.93 -6.27
C GLU A 33 -9.21 -10.84 -7.10
N LYS A 34 -9.17 -10.66 -8.44
CA LYS A 34 -8.26 -11.42 -9.32
C LYS A 34 -6.80 -11.17 -8.96
N ASN A 35 -6.44 -9.92 -8.70
CA ASN A 35 -5.08 -9.54 -8.30
C ASN A 35 -4.70 -10.13 -6.95
N LYS A 36 -5.60 -10.08 -5.96
CA LYS A 36 -5.42 -10.68 -4.63
C LYS A 36 -5.17 -12.19 -4.72
N ILE A 37 -5.99 -12.92 -5.49
CA ILE A 37 -5.82 -14.37 -5.70
C ILE A 37 -4.46 -14.66 -6.32
N PHE A 38 -4.04 -13.87 -7.31
CA PHE A 38 -2.71 -14.02 -7.91
C PHE A 38 -1.59 -13.75 -6.91
N LEU A 39 -1.66 -12.68 -6.12
CA LEU A 39 -0.66 -12.36 -5.12
C LEU A 39 -0.55 -13.44 -4.03
N LYS A 40 -1.68 -14.04 -3.60
CA LYS A 40 -1.68 -15.20 -2.69
C LYS A 40 -0.85 -16.36 -3.27
N LYS A 41 -0.98 -16.65 -4.56
CA LYS A 41 -0.17 -17.68 -5.25
C LYS A 41 1.31 -17.31 -5.31
N VAL A 42 1.64 -16.05 -5.57
CA VAL A 42 3.03 -15.57 -5.56
C VAL A 42 3.63 -15.74 -4.17
N ILE A 43 2.93 -15.29 -3.13
CA ILE A 43 3.39 -15.39 -1.74
C ILE A 43 3.64 -16.84 -1.31
N ASN A 44 2.74 -17.76 -1.68
CA ASN A 44 2.92 -19.18 -1.37
C ASN A 44 4.13 -19.79 -2.06
N LYS A 45 4.58 -19.23 -3.20
CA LYS A 45 5.69 -19.76 -3.99
C LYS A 45 7.04 -19.19 -3.60
N ILE A 46 7.11 -17.89 -3.32
CA ILE A 46 8.40 -17.18 -3.11
C ILE A 46 8.46 -16.35 -1.82
N GLY A 47 7.46 -16.46 -0.94
CA GLY A 47 7.31 -15.55 0.20
C GLY A 47 6.94 -14.14 -0.25
N TRP A 48 7.24 -13.11 0.57
CA TRP A 48 7.05 -11.74 0.09
C TRP A 48 7.92 -11.50 -1.16
N PRO A 49 7.32 -10.95 -2.24
CA PRO A 49 8.03 -10.60 -3.46
C PRO A 49 8.88 -9.33 -3.25
N THR A 50 10.06 -9.52 -2.65
CA THR A 50 11.05 -8.50 -2.30
C THR A 50 11.82 -7.97 -3.51
N ILE A 51 12.51 -6.84 -3.33
CA ILE A 51 13.27 -6.14 -4.38
C ILE A 51 14.37 -7.04 -4.98
N ASP A 52 15.10 -7.77 -4.15
CA ASP A 52 16.15 -8.71 -4.55
C ASP A 52 15.65 -9.88 -5.41
N LYS A 53 14.40 -10.35 -5.20
CA LYS A 53 13.84 -11.50 -5.92
C LYS A 53 13.28 -11.15 -7.29
N ILE A 54 12.70 -9.96 -7.41
CA ILE A 54 11.86 -9.59 -8.56
C ILE A 54 12.02 -8.15 -9.05
N GLY A 55 12.90 -7.35 -8.44
CA GLY A 55 13.10 -5.94 -8.76
C GLY A 55 12.11 -5.01 -8.04
N GLU A 56 12.48 -3.73 -7.99
CA GLU A 56 11.75 -2.70 -7.23
C GLU A 56 10.32 -2.49 -7.74
N GLU A 57 10.15 -2.29 -9.04
CA GLU A 57 8.84 -2.03 -9.66
C GLU A 57 7.84 -3.16 -9.42
N ALA A 58 8.29 -4.42 -9.57
CA ALA A 58 7.41 -5.55 -9.37
C ALA A 58 7.12 -5.81 -7.87
N SER A 59 8.07 -5.50 -6.98
CA SER A 59 7.82 -5.52 -5.52
C SER A 59 6.80 -4.46 -5.11
N LYS A 60 6.90 -3.25 -5.68
CA LYS A 60 5.91 -2.18 -5.52
C LYS A 60 4.53 -2.57 -6.09
N ALA A 61 4.48 -3.25 -7.22
CA ALA A 61 3.23 -3.78 -7.77
C ALA A 61 2.56 -4.78 -6.83
N ALA A 62 3.34 -5.69 -6.22
CA ALA A 62 2.82 -6.61 -5.21
C ALA A 62 2.27 -5.88 -3.97
N TRP A 63 2.99 -4.86 -3.50
CA TRP A 63 2.50 -4.00 -2.43
C TRP A 63 1.19 -3.31 -2.79
N LEU A 64 1.05 -2.76 -4.00
CA LEU A 64 -0.19 -2.09 -4.42
C LEU A 64 -1.39 -3.03 -4.40
N ILE A 65 -1.21 -4.27 -4.86
CA ILE A 65 -2.26 -5.30 -4.80
C ILE A 65 -2.66 -5.59 -3.35
N ALA A 66 -1.69 -5.70 -2.44
CA ALA A 66 -1.98 -5.87 -1.01
C ALA A 66 -2.72 -4.64 -0.45
N GLN A 67 -2.26 -3.43 -0.79
CA GLN A 67 -2.86 -2.15 -0.38
C GLN A 67 -4.33 -2.05 -0.80
N HIS A 68 -4.71 -2.50 -2.01
CA HIS A 68 -6.08 -2.42 -2.51
C HIS A 68 -6.98 -3.58 -2.11
N SER A 69 -6.45 -4.60 -1.43
CA SER A 69 -7.23 -5.74 -0.91
C SER A 69 -8.05 -5.37 0.35
N ASP A 70 -8.73 -4.21 0.34
CA ASP A 70 -9.39 -3.64 1.51
C ASP A 70 -10.45 -4.55 2.10
N HIS A 71 -11.14 -5.35 1.29
CA HIS A 71 -12.16 -6.29 1.76
C HIS A 71 -11.59 -7.52 2.49
N ASP A 72 -10.27 -7.73 2.48
CA ASP A 72 -9.59 -8.87 3.11
C ASP A 72 -8.48 -8.39 4.07
N ILE A 73 -8.90 -7.91 5.24
CA ILE A 73 -7.98 -7.35 6.25
C ILE A 73 -7.00 -8.39 6.79
N ILE A 74 -7.43 -9.66 6.88
CA ILE A 74 -6.59 -10.78 7.32
C ILE A 74 -5.43 -10.94 6.32
N PHE A 75 -5.72 -10.88 5.02
CA PHE A 75 -4.69 -10.91 4.00
C PHE A 75 -3.77 -9.69 4.04
N GLN A 76 -4.30 -8.47 4.21
CA GLN A 76 -3.47 -7.26 4.36
C GLN A 76 -2.49 -7.40 5.54
N LYS A 77 -2.95 -7.89 6.69
CA LYS A 77 -2.09 -8.16 7.86
C LYS A 77 -1.03 -9.21 7.58
N LYS A 78 -1.38 -10.30 6.87
CA LYS A 78 -0.41 -11.32 6.45
C LYS A 78 0.69 -10.71 5.57
N CYS A 79 0.31 -9.90 4.58
CA CYS A 79 1.26 -9.18 3.72
C CYS A 79 2.15 -8.25 4.55
N LEU A 80 1.57 -7.44 5.44
CA LEU A 80 2.33 -6.54 6.30
C LEU A 80 3.34 -7.28 7.17
N LYS A 81 2.96 -8.42 7.76
CA LYS A 81 3.87 -9.25 8.54
C LYS A 81 5.06 -9.72 7.70
N LEU A 82 4.79 -10.29 6.53
CA LEU A 82 5.85 -10.77 5.63
C LEU A 82 6.77 -9.64 5.16
N MET A 83 6.21 -8.46 4.86
CA MET A 83 7.00 -7.26 4.51
C MET A 83 7.94 -6.84 5.64
N LYS A 84 7.46 -6.85 6.89
CA LYS A 84 8.27 -6.52 8.09
C LYS A 84 9.37 -7.56 8.33
N GLU A 85 9.08 -8.84 8.11
CA GLU A 85 10.08 -9.92 8.19
C GLU A 85 11.17 -9.76 7.11
N SER A 86 10.83 -9.18 5.95
CA SER A 86 11.76 -8.90 4.85
C SER A 86 12.15 -7.42 4.72
N ILE A 87 12.19 -6.68 5.84
CA ILE A 87 12.40 -5.22 5.86
C ILE A 87 13.67 -4.77 5.12
N LYS A 88 14.75 -5.56 5.18
CA LYS A 88 16.03 -5.24 4.50
C LYS A 88 15.87 -5.14 2.97
N ASN A 89 14.92 -5.86 2.39
CA ASN A 89 14.67 -5.94 0.95
C ASN A 89 13.27 -5.43 0.57
N THR A 90 12.66 -4.62 1.43
CA THR A 90 11.32 -4.04 1.24
C THR A 90 11.37 -2.56 1.54
N ASN A 91 10.73 -1.74 0.71
CA ASN A 91 10.68 -0.31 0.95
C ASN A 91 9.91 -0.01 2.27
N PRO A 92 10.56 0.60 3.28
CA PRO A 92 9.95 0.84 4.59
C PRO A 92 8.79 1.84 4.54
N VAL A 93 8.78 2.76 3.57
CA VAL A 93 7.67 3.69 3.37
C VAL A 93 6.42 2.92 2.95
N LEU A 94 6.54 1.92 2.06
CA LEU A 94 5.39 1.10 1.65
C LEU A 94 4.78 0.31 2.84
N ILE A 95 5.62 -0.12 3.77
CA ILE A 95 5.17 -0.75 5.02
C ILE A 95 4.36 0.24 5.86
N ALA A 96 4.85 1.47 6.03
CA ALA A 96 4.13 2.51 6.76
C ALA A 96 2.76 2.82 6.16
N TYR A 97 2.65 2.87 4.82
CA TYR A 97 1.37 3.11 4.15
C TYR A 97 0.36 1.97 4.36
N LEU A 98 0.81 0.71 4.28
CA LEU A 98 -0.06 -0.45 4.51
C LEU A 98 -0.47 -0.57 5.98
N GLU A 99 0.48 -0.32 6.89
CA GLU A 99 0.23 -0.29 8.33
C GLU A 99 -0.83 0.77 8.68
N ASP A 100 -0.69 1.99 8.19
CA ASP A 100 -1.69 3.04 8.43
C ASP A 100 -3.06 2.69 7.82
N ARG A 101 -3.11 2.07 6.64
CA ARG A 101 -4.40 1.65 6.03
C ARG A 101 -5.13 0.63 6.90
N ILE A 102 -4.40 -0.38 7.40
CA ILE A 102 -4.94 -1.38 8.33
C ILE A 102 -5.39 -0.70 9.63
N LEU A 103 -4.54 0.13 10.25
CA LEU A 103 -4.85 0.77 11.53
C LEU A 103 -6.08 1.70 11.46
N VAL A 104 -6.27 2.42 10.36
CA VAL A 104 -7.48 3.22 10.12
C VAL A 104 -8.71 2.31 10.05
N LYS A 105 -8.63 1.20 9.31
CA LYS A 105 -9.76 0.27 9.21
C LYS A 105 -10.12 -0.37 10.56
N GLU A 106 -9.13 -0.68 11.39
CA GLU A 106 -9.37 -1.33 12.68
C GLU A 106 -9.74 -0.38 13.81
N SER A 107 -9.23 0.85 13.80
CA SER A 107 -9.32 1.74 14.96
C SER A 107 -9.65 3.19 14.64
N GLY A 108 -9.80 3.53 13.35
CA GLY A 108 -9.98 4.91 12.89
C GLY A 108 -8.77 5.81 13.09
N LYS A 109 -7.63 5.27 13.53
CA LYS A 109 -6.41 6.03 13.84
C LYS A 109 -5.21 5.45 13.10
N GLN A 110 -4.25 6.30 12.74
CA GLN A 110 -3.03 5.92 12.02
C GLN A 110 -1.75 6.35 12.77
N LYS A 111 -0.59 5.88 12.31
CA LYS A 111 0.72 6.09 12.95
C LYS A 111 1.59 7.09 12.20
N TYR A 112 1.58 7.08 10.86
CA TYR A 112 2.47 7.88 10.02
C TYR A 112 1.75 8.97 9.21
N GLY A 113 0.42 9.02 9.25
CA GLY A 113 -0.36 10.07 8.59
C GLY A 113 -0.46 9.88 7.08
N THR A 114 -0.48 8.64 6.58
CA THR A 114 -0.53 8.37 5.14
C THR A 114 -1.94 8.29 4.55
N GLN A 115 -2.97 8.07 5.38
CA GLN A 115 -4.35 7.88 4.95
C GLN A 115 -5.17 9.16 5.11
N PHE A 116 -5.97 9.45 4.09
CA PHE A 116 -6.83 10.62 4.04
C PHE A 116 -8.23 10.24 3.60
N TYR A 117 -9.20 11.08 3.95
CA TYR A 117 -10.56 11.03 3.45
C TYR A 117 -10.94 12.39 2.85
N LEU A 118 -11.91 12.38 1.95
CA LEU A 118 -12.44 13.59 1.34
C LEU A 118 -13.57 14.13 2.22
N GLU A 119 -13.45 15.38 2.66
CA GLU A 119 -14.47 16.08 3.43
C GLU A 119 -14.71 17.45 2.80
N LYS A 120 -15.93 17.69 2.31
CA LYS A 120 -16.32 18.96 1.65
C LYS A 120 -15.30 19.40 0.57
N GLY A 121 -14.85 18.44 -0.25
CA GLY A 121 -13.88 18.68 -1.33
C GLY A 121 -12.42 18.87 -0.89
N LYS A 122 -12.10 18.73 0.41
CA LYS A 122 -10.73 18.86 0.94
C LYS A 122 -10.24 17.53 1.51
N TRP A 123 -8.97 17.20 1.28
CA TRP A 123 -8.38 16.02 1.90
C TRP A 123 -8.04 16.29 3.35
N ARG A 124 -8.64 15.49 4.23
CA ARG A 124 -8.37 15.50 5.66
C ARG A 124 -7.68 14.20 6.04
N PRO A 125 -6.63 14.25 6.89
CA PRO A 125 -6.02 13.03 7.38
C PRO A 125 -6.95 12.34 8.37
N TYR A 126 -6.96 11.01 8.38
CA TYR A 126 -7.52 10.29 9.53
C TYR A 126 -6.75 10.65 10.82
N PRO A 127 -7.36 10.57 12.01
CA PRO A 127 -6.72 10.85 13.28
C PRO A 127 -5.37 10.14 13.46
N ILE A 128 -4.35 10.86 13.94
CA ILE A 128 -2.97 10.34 14.06
C ILE A 128 -2.64 10.10 15.54
N ARG A 129 -2.14 8.91 15.86
CA ARG A 129 -1.64 8.58 17.21
C ARG A 129 -0.31 9.28 17.45
N PHE A 130 -0.11 9.80 18.67
CA PHE A 130 1.14 10.43 19.10
C PHE A 130 1.65 11.49 18.11
N ILE A 131 0.83 12.51 17.85
CA ILE A 131 1.12 13.58 16.88
C ILE A 131 2.46 14.27 17.16
N LYS A 132 2.82 14.47 18.44
CA LYS A 132 4.07 15.12 18.86
C LYS A 132 5.34 14.42 18.38
N THR A 133 5.26 13.13 18.08
CA THR A 133 6.41 12.32 17.61
C THR A 133 6.23 11.84 16.17
N LEU A 134 5.23 12.37 15.45
CA LEU A 134 4.93 11.98 14.07
C LEU A 134 6.12 12.22 13.13
N ASP A 135 6.67 13.43 13.11
CA ASP A 135 7.72 13.77 12.16
C ASP A 135 9.01 12.99 12.44
N LYS A 136 9.34 12.70 13.72
CA LYS A 136 10.45 11.80 14.07
C LYS A 136 10.27 10.40 13.48
N ARG A 137 9.04 9.86 13.52
CA ARG A 137 8.74 8.55 12.89
C ARG A 137 8.84 8.61 11.37
N ARG A 138 8.34 9.68 10.75
CA ARG A 138 8.38 9.88 9.30
C ARG A 138 9.82 10.03 8.80
N GLU A 139 10.62 10.84 9.47
CA GLU A 139 12.05 11.05 9.21
C GLU A 139 12.85 9.75 9.30
N SER A 140 12.59 8.91 10.30
CA SER A 140 13.26 7.60 10.44
C SER A 140 13.04 6.64 9.25
N LEU A 141 12.04 6.91 8.41
CA LEU A 141 11.73 6.15 7.20
C LEU A 141 12.07 6.93 5.91
N GLY A 142 12.71 8.10 6.02
CA GLY A 142 13.02 8.97 4.88
C GLY A 142 11.80 9.70 4.29
N MET A 143 10.72 9.86 5.06
CA MET A 143 9.52 10.60 4.62
C MET A 143 9.62 12.08 4.97
N SER A 144 9.04 12.95 4.14
CA SER A 144 8.89 14.38 4.43
C SER A 144 8.06 14.63 5.69
N THR A 145 8.12 15.84 6.24
CA THR A 145 7.28 16.21 7.39
C THR A 145 5.80 16.05 7.05
N PHE A 146 4.97 15.82 8.07
CA PHE A 146 3.54 15.67 7.85
C PHE A 146 2.91 16.95 7.27
N ASN A 147 3.38 18.13 7.67
CA ASN A 147 2.90 19.40 7.13
C ASN A 147 3.22 19.58 5.64
N GLU A 148 4.41 19.19 5.19
CA GLU A 148 4.75 19.21 3.76
C GLU A 148 3.87 18.23 2.98
N TYR A 149 3.67 17.03 3.53
CA TYR A 149 2.82 16.03 2.90
C TYR A 149 1.35 16.49 2.80
N LEU A 150 0.82 17.10 3.86
CA LEU A 150 -0.54 17.68 3.87
C LEU A 150 -0.70 18.78 2.80
N LYS A 151 0.33 19.60 2.57
CA LYS A 151 0.34 20.60 1.49
C LYS A 151 0.29 19.94 0.11
N ILE A 152 1.05 18.86 -0.10
CA ILE A 152 1.04 18.10 -1.37
C ILE A 152 -0.34 17.50 -1.62
N MET A 153 -0.95 16.86 -0.62
CA MET A 153 -2.28 16.24 -0.74
C MET A 153 -3.36 17.25 -1.12
N ASN A 154 -3.33 18.47 -0.57
CA ASN A 154 -4.31 19.51 -0.89
C ASN A 154 -4.01 20.28 -2.18
N LYS A 155 -2.77 20.25 -2.71
CA LYS A 155 -2.46 20.85 -4.02
C LYS A 155 -3.01 20.01 -5.18
N LYS A 156 -3.08 18.69 -5.04
CA LYS A 156 -3.57 17.77 -6.09
C LYS A 156 -5.09 17.86 -6.34
N HIS A 157 -5.82 18.63 -5.52
CA HIS A 157 -7.29 18.72 -5.55
C HIS A 157 -7.82 20.15 -5.65
N LYS A 158 -6.97 21.08 -6.11
CA LYS A 158 -7.41 22.35 -6.68
C LYS A 158 -7.57 22.19 -8.18
#